data_AF-A0A9D4PLY4-F1
#
_entry.id   AF-A0A9D4PLY4-F1
#
_cell.length_a   1.000
_cell.length_b   1.000
_cell.length_c   1.000
_cell.angle_alpha   90.00
_cell.angle_beta   90.00
_cell.angle_gamma   90.00
#
_symmetry.space_group_name_H-M   'P 1'
#
loop_
_entity.id
_entity.type
_entity.pdbx_description
1 polymer ?
#
loop_
_entity_poly.entity_id
_entity_poly.type
_entity_poly.pdbx_seq_one_letter_code
_entity_poly.pdbx_strand_id
1 'polypeptide(L)'
;MNRLLFAAWLLTILVLINAFAGQMSACLMVKTKTPKVNSIADIARRPYMKVYTLKHSEMTRYLRTTDRPAERKVWRMVLRDKSDIHGLYRYPESMMAEVLRGKAVIILSEQVSLTQVNRYCKGQRIGEFYFGDVRLFSYHFGAYMRRQLPQYLRRRLSEITSRLVESGIVYHYHNAKLVPVGHCCRGESRSELNFSDMVSVFYLYAICCLMSALVIVAELIIGSRAECTSCT
;
A
#
# COMPACT_ATOMS: atom_id res chain seq x y z
N MET A 1 19.82 -36.74 -41.50
CA MET A 1 18.52 -36.17 -41.08
C MET A 1 18.45 -35.90 -39.58
N ASN A 2 18.87 -36.83 -38.71
CA ASN A 2 18.82 -36.68 -37.24
C ASN A 2 19.57 -35.46 -36.68
N ARG A 3 20.69 -35.05 -37.28
CA ARG A 3 21.45 -33.86 -36.86
C ARG A 3 20.68 -32.55 -37.01
N LEU A 4 19.83 -32.45 -38.03
CA LEU A 4 19.08 -31.24 -38.33
C LEU A 4 17.87 -31.09 -37.40
N LEU A 5 17.22 -32.22 -37.08
CA LEU A 5 16.22 -32.32 -36.01
C LEU A 5 16.80 -31.95 -34.64
N PHE A 6 17.99 -32.47 -34.32
CA PHE A 6 18.65 -32.15 -33.05
C PHE A 6 19.03 -30.67 -32.94
N ALA A 7 19.54 -30.07 -34.02
CA ALA A 7 19.86 -28.64 -34.05
C ALA A 7 18.60 -27.76 -33.90
N ALA A 8 17.51 -28.10 -34.60
CA ALA A 8 16.24 -27.40 -34.47
C ALA A 8 15.69 -27.50 -33.04
N TRP A 9 15.73 -28.70 -32.45
CA TRP A 9 15.30 -28.95 -31.06
C TRP A 9 16.10 -28.14 -30.04
N LEU A 10 17.43 -28.12 -30.15
CA LEU A 10 18.28 -27.32 -29.28
C LEU A 10 17.99 -25.83 -29.39
N LEU A 11 17.76 -25.34 -30.61
CA LEU A 11 17.42 -23.94 -30.84
C LEU A 11 16.07 -23.59 -30.19
N THR A 12 15.07 -24.47 -30.31
CA THR A 12 13.78 -24.28 -29.63
C THR A 12 13.94 -24.24 -28.11
N ILE A 13 14.70 -25.16 -27.51
CA ILE A 13 14.97 -25.16 -26.07
C ILE A 13 15.67 -23.88 -25.64
N LEU A 14 16.68 -23.44 -26.37
CA LEU A 14 17.45 -22.24 -26.05
C LEU A 14 16.56 -20.99 -26.05
N VAL A 15 15.69 -20.86 -27.06
CA VAL A 15 14.71 -19.77 -27.13
C VAL A 15 13.73 -19.84 -25.95
N LEU A 16 13.23 -21.03 -25.61
CA LEU A 16 12.30 -21.21 -24.50
C LEU A 16 12.92 -20.83 -23.15
N ILE A 17 14.15 -21.28 -22.88
CA ILE A 17 14.86 -20.97 -21.62
C ILE A 17 15.05 -19.46 -21.48
N ASN A 18 15.50 -18.78 -22.54
CA ASN A 18 15.71 -17.34 -22.51
C ASN A 18 14.40 -16.57 -22.35
N ALA A 19 13.33 -16.97 -23.03
CA ALA A 19 12.02 -16.37 -22.89
C ALA A 19 11.47 -16.54 -21.46
N PHE A 20 11.58 -17.75 -20.90
CA PHE A 20 11.12 -18.04 -19.54
C PHE A 20 11.95 -17.29 -18.49
N ALA A 21 13.28 -17.24 -18.63
CA ALA A 21 14.15 -16.50 -17.72
C ALA A 21 13.82 -15.00 -17.72
N GLY A 22 13.54 -14.42 -18.91
CA GLY A 22 13.11 -13.04 -19.04
C GLY A 22 11.77 -12.78 -18.35
N GLN A 23 10.78 -13.63 -18.60
CA GLN A 23 9.45 -13.49 -17.98
C GLN A 23 9.50 -13.70 -16.47
N MET A 24 10.25 -14.70 -15.99
CA MET A 24 10.46 -14.96 -14.57
C MET A 24 11.13 -13.76 -13.88
N SER A 25 12.18 -13.20 -14.48
CA SER A 25 12.84 -12.00 -13.95
C SER A 25 11.88 -10.82 -13.86
N ALA A 26 11.06 -10.59 -14.89
CA ALA A 26 10.06 -9.52 -14.89
C ALA A 26 8.99 -9.75 -13.79
N CYS A 27 8.48 -10.97 -13.65
CA CYS A 27 7.49 -11.31 -12.63
C CYS A 27 8.06 -11.19 -11.21
N LEU A 28 9.33 -11.52 -11.00
CA LEU A 28 10.00 -11.38 -9.70
C LEU A 28 10.34 -9.92 -9.38
N MET A 29 10.57 -9.08 -10.39
CA MET A 29 10.76 -7.63 -10.21
C MET A 29 9.46 -6.90 -9.84
N VAL A 30 8.32 -7.33 -10.38
CA VAL A 30 7.02 -6.72 -10.10
C VAL A 30 6.39 -7.39 -8.87
N LYS A 31 6.83 -6.98 -7.67
CA LYS A 31 6.11 -7.38 -6.45
C LYS A 31 4.69 -6.82 -6.48
N THR A 32 3.72 -7.67 -6.16
CA THR A 32 2.30 -7.32 -6.10
C THR A 32 2.11 -6.12 -5.18
N LYS A 33 1.54 -5.03 -5.72
CA LYS A 33 1.28 -3.82 -4.92
C LYS A 33 0.41 -4.20 -3.73
N THR A 34 0.80 -3.77 -2.53
CA THR A 34 -0.06 -3.91 -1.36
C THR A 34 -1.42 -3.28 -1.66
N PRO A 35 -2.53 -3.91 -1.22
CA PRO A 35 -3.87 -3.48 -1.58
C PRO A 35 -4.19 -2.12 -0.96
N LYS A 36 -3.97 -1.05 -1.74
CA LYS A 36 -4.22 0.34 -1.34
C LYS A 36 -5.71 0.60 -1.14
N VAL A 37 -5.99 1.62 -0.36
CA VAL A 37 -7.34 2.13 -0.08
C VAL A 37 -7.41 3.53 -0.68
N ASN A 38 -8.16 3.68 -1.77
CA ASN A 38 -8.17 4.93 -2.53
C ASN A 38 -9.44 5.74 -2.26
N SER A 39 -10.52 5.07 -1.85
CA SER A 39 -11.82 5.69 -1.62
C SER A 39 -12.46 5.26 -0.29
N ILE A 40 -13.43 6.06 0.19
CA ILE A 40 -14.28 5.66 1.32
C ILE A 40 -15.07 4.38 1.01
N ALA A 41 -15.43 4.15 -0.24
CA ALA A 41 -16.14 2.94 -0.65
C ALA A 41 -15.29 1.69 -0.41
N ASP A 42 -13.98 1.77 -0.62
CA ASP A 42 -13.04 0.67 -0.34
C ASP A 42 -12.94 0.39 1.17
N ILE A 43 -12.93 1.44 1.99
CA ILE A 43 -12.97 1.32 3.46
C ILE A 43 -14.28 0.64 3.87
N ALA A 44 -15.40 1.08 3.32
CA ALA A 44 -16.72 0.53 3.61
C ALA A 44 -16.84 -0.97 3.23
N ARG A 45 -16.05 -1.45 2.26
CA ARG A 45 -15.97 -2.88 1.88
C ARG A 45 -15.11 -3.72 2.84
N ARG A 46 -14.26 -3.09 3.66
CA ARG A 46 -13.33 -3.76 4.59
C ARG A 46 -13.76 -3.53 6.05
N PRO A 47 -14.77 -4.26 6.57
CA PRO A 47 -15.34 -3.99 7.89
C PRO A 47 -14.37 -4.25 9.05
N TYR A 48 -13.31 -5.03 8.83
CA TYR A 48 -12.26 -5.33 9.82
C TYR A 48 -11.20 -4.24 9.96
N MET A 49 -11.21 -3.24 9.07
CA MET A 49 -10.26 -2.14 9.09
C MET A 49 -10.71 -1.06 10.07
N LYS A 50 -9.82 -0.63 10.96
CA LYS A 50 -10.10 0.43 11.93
C LYS A 50 -9.98 1.81 11.28
N VAL A 51 -10.90 2.72 11.57
CA VAL A 51 -10.93 4.05 10.94
C VAL A 51 -10.74 5.13 11.98
N TYR A 52 -9.62 5.84 11.94
CA TYR A 52 -9.33 6.94 12.84
C TYR A 52 -9.79 8.27 12.25
N THR A 53 -10.49 9.09 13.04
CA THR A 53 -10.88 10.46 12.66
C THR A 53 -10.87 11.39 13.87
N LEU A 54 -10.73 12.70 13.66
CA LEU A 54 -10.64 13.67 14.76
C LEU A 54 -12.03 13.95 15.33
N LYS A 55 -12.19 13.75 16.64
CA LYS A 55 -13.43 14.03 17.36
C LYS A 55 -13.82 15.51 17.23
N HIS A 56 -15.11 15.77 17.05
CA HIS A 56 -15.67 17.12 16.86
C HIS A 56 -15.09 17.90 15.67
N SER A 57 -14.56 17.21 14.66
CA SER A 57 -14.11 17.85 13.42
C SER A 57 -15.25 18.05 12.43
N GLU A 58 -15.06 18.97 11.48
CA GLU A 58 -15.98 19.09 10.32
C GLU A 58 -16.05 17.79 9.51
N MET A 59 -14.97 16.99 9.49
CA MET A 59 -15.00 15.66 8.88
C MET A 59 -15.96 14.71 9.62
N THR A 60 -15.94 14.71 10.95
CA THR A 60 -16.89 13.94 11.77
C THR A 60 -18.33 14.42 11.55
N ARG A 61 -18.53 15.74 11.46
CA ARG A 61 -19.84 16.31 11.16
C ARG A 61 -20.32 15.84 9.78
N TYR A 62 -19.47 15.92 8.76
CA TYR A 62 -19.75 15.46 7.40
C TYR A 62 -20.12 13.96 7.35
N LEU A 63 -19.31 13.10 7.97
CA LEU A 63 -19.56 11.66 8.04
C LEU A 63 -20.87 11.32 8.76
N ARG A 64 -21.29 12.15 9.72
CA ARG A 64 -22.55 11.99 10.46
C ARG A 64 -23.77 12.46 9.67
N THR A 65 -23.66 13.56 8.91
CA THR A 65 -24.80 14.19 8.24
C THR A 65 -24.99 13.79 6.79
N THR A 66 -24.03 13.06 6.19
CA THR A 66 -24.10 12.67 4.79
C THR A 66 -25.16 11.60 4.50
N ASP A 67 -25.80 11.73 3.34
CA ASP A 67 -26.80 10.79 2.85
C ASP A 67 -26.19 9.57 2.16
N ARG A 68 -24.89 9.61 1.86
CA ARG A 68 -24.23 8.55 1.12
C ARG A 68 -23.99 7.31 2.00
N PRO A 69 -24.32 6.10 1.52
CA PRO A 69 -24.34 4.90 2.34
C PRO A 69 -22.93 4.42 2.75
N ALA A 70 -21.91 4.67 1.92
CA ALA A 70 -20.53 4.25 2.20
C ALA A 70 -19.95 5.05 3.39
N GLU A 71 -20.11 6.36 3.37
CA GLU A 71 -19.68 7.28 4.43
C GLU A 71 -20.41 6.99 5.74
N ARG A 72 -21.73 6.75 5.68
CA ARG A 72 -22.51 6.36 6.87
C ARG A 72 -22.05 5.02 7.45
N LYS A 73 -21.63 4.08 6.59
CA LYS A 73 -21.03 2.81 7.03
C LYS A 73 -19.69 3.05 7.71
N VAL A 74 -18.83 3.89 7.13
CA VAL A 74 -17.55 4.29 7.73
C VAL A 74 -17.78 4.98 9.08
N TRP A 75 -18.77 5.87 9.19
CA TRP A 75 -19.13 6.49 10.47
C TRP A 75 -19.51 5.47 11.54
N ARG A 76 -20.29 4.44 11.17
CA ARG A 76 -20.60 3.33 12.09
C ARG A 76 -19.36 2.53 12.48
N MET A 77 -18.39 2.35 11.59
CA MET A 77 -17.11 1.69 11.92
C MET A 77 -16.33 2.51 12.95
N VAL A 78 -16.27 3.83 12.79
CA VAL A 78 -15.63 4.74 13.77
C VAL A 78 -16.29 4.61 15.15
N LEU A 79 -17.62 4.60 15.20
CA LEU A 79 -18.37 4.48 16.46
C LEU A 79 -18.17 3.11 17.13
N ARG A 80 -18.16 2.03 16.34
CA ARG A 80 -17.94 0.67 16.82
C ARG A 80 -16.57 0.52 17.49
N ASP A 81 -15.53 1.07 16.85
CA ASP A 81 -14.15 0.88 17.27
C ASP A 81 -13.66 1.97 18.25
N LYS A 82 -14.54 2.93 18.61
CA LYS A 82 -14.24 4.12 19.44
C LYS A 82 -12.95 4.81 18.99
N SER A 83 -12.81 4.97 17.67
CA SER A 83 -11.60 5.45 17.02
C SER A 83 -11.68 6.94 16.66
N ASP A 84 -12.57 7.68 17.32
CA ASP A 84 -12.59 9.14 17.32
C ASP A 84 -11.51 9.68 18.27
N ILE A 85 -10.47 10.30 17.70
CA ILE A 85 -9.30 10.75 18.46
C ILE A 85 -9.48 12.18 18.96
N HIS A 86 -9.06 12.45 20.20
CA HIS A 86 -9.05 13.80 20.76
C HIS A 86 -7.74 14.51 20.43
N GLY A 87 -7.84 15.70 19.84
CA GLY A 87 -6.70 16.59 19.63
C GLY A 87 -5.90 16.31 18.36
N LEU A 88 -5.31 17.39 17.83
CA LEU A 88 -4.52 17.40 16.58
C LEU A 88 -3.01 17.24 16.83
N TYR A 89 -2.58 17.14 18.08
CA TYR A 89 -1.19 17.46 18.41
C TYR A 89 -0.21 16.35 18.01
N ARG A 90 -0.58 15.07 18.23
CA ARG A 90 0.29 13.94 17.94
C ARG A 90 -0.50 12.63 17.86
N TYR A 91 -0.28 11.86 16.79
CA TYR A 91 -0.79 10.49 16.76
C TYR A 91 0.11 9.58 17.61
N PRO A 92 -0.48 8.66 18.39
CA PRO A 92 0.29 7.66 19.11
C PRO A 92 1.00 6.74 18.11
N GLU A 93 2.19 6.27 18.48
CA GLU A 93 3.02 5.41 17.64
C GLU A 93 2.32 4.11 17.26
N SER A 94 1.53 3.56 18.19
CA SER A 94 0.71 2.37 17.97
C SER A 94 -0.30 2.53 16.82
N MET A 95 -0.91 3.70 16.68
CA MET A 95 -1.84 4.01 15.60
C MET A 95 -1.12 4.06 14.26
N MET A 96 0.06 4.67 14.21
CA MET A 96 0.86 4.69 12.99
C MET A 96 1.36 3.30 12.59
N ALA A 97 1.76 2.49 13.57
CA ALA A 97 2.12 1.09 13.34
C ALA A 97 0.94 0.25 12.81
N GLU A 98 -0.29 0.50 13.27
CA GLU A 98 -1.50 -0.14 12.73
C GLU A 98 -1.77 0.26 11.27
N VAL A 99 -1.56 1.53 10.92
CA VAL A 99 -1.68 2.02 9.55
C VAL A 99 -0.63 1.37 8.64
N LEU A 100 0.63 1.30 9.09
CA LEU A 100 1.70 0.63 8.35
C LEU A 100 1.44 -0.87 8.14
N ARG A 101 0.79 -1.53 9.11
CA ARG A 101 0.37 -2.94 8.99
C ARG A 101 -0.88 -3.15 8.14
N GLY A 102 -1.46 -2.08 7.58
CA GLY A 102 -2.69 -2.15 6.78
C GLY A 102 -3.94 -2.50 7.59
N LYS A 103 -3.89 -2.38 8.92
CA LYS A 103 -5.03 -2.68 9.83
C LYS A 103 -5.92 -1.46 10.07
N ALA A 104 -5.40 -0.25 9.85
CA ALA A 104 -6.11 0.98 10.10
C ALA A 104 -5.93 2.02 8.99
N VAL A 105 -6.87 2.96 8.89
CA VAL A 105 -6.82 4.13 8.01
C VAL A 105 -7.14 5.38 8.83
N ILE A 106 -6.46 6.48 8.53
CA ILE A 106 -6.69 7.79 9.15
C ILE A 106 -7.40 8.70 8.14
N ILE A 107 -8.59 9.19 8.50
CA ILE A 107 -9.38 10.13 7.68
C ILE A 107 -9.29 11.51 8.30
N LEU A 108 -8.37 12.32 7.76
CA LEU A 108 -8.09 13.70 8.18
C LEU A 108 -7.67 14.56 6.99
N SER A 109 -7.51 15.86 7.24
CA SER A 109 -7.00 16.78 6.23
C SER A 109 -5.61 16.38 5.77
N GLU A 110 -5.36 16.52 4.47
CA GLU A 110 -4.07 16.26 3.83
C GLU A 110 -2.93 16.92 4.63
N GLN A 111 -3.05 18.21 4.95
CA GLN A 111 -2.01 18.96 5.66
C GLN A 111 -1.63 18.39 7.03
N VAL A 112 -2.61 18.10 7.87
CA VAL A 112 -2.35 17.52 9.19
C VAL A 112 -1.71 16.14 9.03
N SER A 113 -2.24 15.31 8.15
CA SER A 113 -1.70 13.97 7.87
C SER A 113 -0.23 14.03 7.40
N LEU A 114 0.11 14.95 6.50
CA LEU A 114 1.47 15.16 6.00
C LEU A 114 2.44 15.51 7.14
N THR A 115 2.07 16.47 7.97
CA THR A 115 2.95 16.90 9.08
C THR A 115 3.20 15.78 10.08
N GLN A 116 2.20 14.94 10.34
CA GLN A 116 2.31 13.84 11.30
C GLN A 116 3.10 12.67 10.75
N VAL A 117 2.88 12.31 9.48
CA VAL A 117 3.71 11.33 8.75
C VAL A 117 5.16 11.79 8.78
N ASN A 118 5.45 13.03 8.36
CA ASN A 118 6.82 13.56 8.34
C ASN A 118 7.52 13.58 9.71
N ARG A 119 6.77 13.68 10.81
CA ARG A 119 7.33 13.56 12.16
C ARG A 119 7.65 12.10 12.51
N TYR A 120 6.71 11.20 12.27
CA TYR A 120 6.88 9.77 12.52
C TYR A 120 8.07 9.18 11.74
N CYS A 121 8.16 9.56 10.47
CA CYS A 121 9.25 9.33 9.54
C CYS A 121 10.66 9.65 10.05
N LYS A 122 10.82 10.71 10.86
CA LYS A 122 12.12 11.09 11.40
C LYS A 122 12.60 10.11 12.49
N GLY A 123 11.67 9.44 13.16
CA GLY A 123 11.96 8.49 14.23
C GLY A 123 12.06 7.02 13.79
N GLN A 124 11.37 6.64 12.71
CA GLN A 124 11.26 5.23 12.28
C GLN A 124 11.45 5.12 10.75
N ARG A 125 12.26 4.15 10.28
CA ARG A 125 12.73 4.09 8.88
C ARG A 125 11.99 3.11 7.97
N ILE A 126 11.04 2.32 8.48
CA ILE A 126 10.50 1.16 7.74
C ILE A 126 9.00 1.33 7.49
N GLY A 127 8.60 1.34 6.20
CA GLY A 127 7.21 1.26 5.75
C GLY A 127 6.72 2.47 4.97
N GLU A 128 5.86 2.27 3.98
CA GLU A 128 5.37 3.36 3.12
C GLU A 128 3.97 3.82 3.53
N PHE A 129 3.80 5.12 3.73
CA PHE A 129 2.49 5.75 3.85
C PHE A 129 1.98 6.18 2.48
N TYR A 130 0.69 5.99 2.25
CA TYR A 130 0.01 6.42 1.03
C TYR A 130 -1.24 7.22 1.38
N PHE A 131 -1.53 8.23 0.56
CA PHE A 131 -2.69 9.09 0.67
C PHE A 131 -3.65 8.71 -0.45
N GLY A 132 -4.91 8.42 -0.10
CA GLY A 132 -5.92 8.07 -1.10
C GLY A 132 -6.17 9.21 -2.09
N ASP A 133 -6.36 8.85 -3.36
CA ASP A 133 -6.53 9.83 -4.44
C ASP A 133 -7.86 10.61 -4.32
N VAL A 134 -8.89 10.03 -3.70
CA VAL A 134 -10.22 10.64 -3.61
C VAL A 134 -10.33 11.52 -2.37
N ARG A 135 -10.45 12.84 -2.59
CA ARG A 135 -10.75 13.81 -1.54
C ARG A 135 -12.22 13.71 -1.13
N LEU A 136 -12.45 13.53 0.16
CA LEU A 136 -13.80 13.39 0.72
C LEU A 136 -14.50 14.72 0.92
N PHE A 137 -13.73 15.73 1.27
CA PHE A 137 -14.21 17.04 1.65
C PHE A 137 -13.12 18.06 1.39
N SER A 138 -13.47 19.16 0.72
CA SER A 138 -12.61 20.32 0.57
C SER A 138 -13.15 21.40 1.49
N TYR A 139 -12.28 21.94 2.35
CA TYR A 139 -12.63 23.09 3.18
C TYR A 139 -11.64 24.22 2.94
N HIS A 140 -12.17 25.44 2.92
CA HIS A 140 -11.38 26.64 2.78
C HIS A 140 -10.91 27.10 4.15
N PHE A 141 -9.60 27.31 4.29
CA PHE A 141 -9.08 27.99 5.47
C PHE A 141 -9.42 29.48 5.38
N GLY A 142 -10.07 29.98 6.42
CA GLY A 142 -10.42 31.39 6.56
C GLY A 142 -9.82 31.99 7.83
N ALA A 143 -9.40 33.24 7.75
CA ALA A 143 -9.06 34.02 8.95
C ALA A 143 -10.35 34.62 9.52
N TYR A 144 -10.67 34.29 10.78
CA TYR A 144 -11.78 34.90 11.49
C TYR A 144 -11.30 36.16 12.20
N MET A 145 -12.06 37.24 12.06
CA MET A 145 -11.80 38.51 12.74
C MET A 145 -12.95 38.84 13.69
N ARG A 146 -12.64 39.53 14.79
CA ARG A 146 -13.67 40.01 15.72
C ARG A 146 -14.65 40.94 14.98
N ARG A 147 -15.95 40.75 15.20
CA ARG A 147 -17.01 41.54 14.53
C ARG A 147 -16.88 43.04 14.77
N GLN A 148 -16.40 43.44 15.94
CA GLN A 148 -16.21 44.83 16.36
C GLN A 148 -14.89 45.46 15.87
N LEU A 149 -14.13 44.79 15.01
CA LEU A 149 -12.89 45.35 14.48
C LEU A 149 -13.21 46.58 13.60
N PRO A 150 -12.54 47.73 13.82
CA PRO A 150 -12.71 48.92 12.98
C PRO A 150 -12.60 48.61 11.49
N GLN A 151 -13.47 49.21 10.67
CA GLN A 151 -13.56 48.89 9.24
C GLN A 151 -12.23 49.14 8.50
N TYR A 152 -11.47 50.15 8.89
CA TYR A 152 -10.16 50.45 8.29
C TYR A 152 -9.15 49.32 8.52
N LEU A 153 -9.10 48.73 9.73
CA LEU A 153 -8.23 47.59 10.03
C LEU A 153 -8.66 46.35 9.27
N ARG A 154 -9.97 46.13 9.17
CA ARG A 154 -10.53 44.97 8.45
C ARG A 154 -10.17 45.01 6.97
N ARG A 155 -10.27 46.19 6.33
CA ARG A 155 -9.83 46.40 4.93
C ARG A 155 -8.34 46.18 4.78
N ARG A 156 -7.53 46.81 5.64
CA ARG A 156 -6.07 46.70 5.59
C ARG A 156 -5.59 45.26 5.79
N LEU A 157 -6.18 44.52 6.71
CA LEU A 157 -5.85 43.09 6.91
C LEU A 157 -6.24 42.26 5.69
N SER A 158 -7.42 42.51 5.11
CA SER A 158 -7.86 41.82 3.90
C SER A 158 -6.90 42.07 2.73
N GLU A 159 -6.48 43.32 2.52
CA GLU A 159 -5.52 43.71 1.48
C GLU A 159 -4.16 43.03 1.69
N ILE A 160 -3.65 43.02 2.93
CA ILE A 160 -2.39 42.34 3.26
C ILE A 160 -2.50 40.84 3.01
N THR A 161 -3.60 40.20 3.40
CA THR A 161 -3.80 38.77 3.16
C THR A 161 -3.88 38.45 1.67
N SER A 162 -4.57 39.27 0.87
CA SER A 162 -4.62 39.09 -0.59
C SER A 162 -3.23 39.22 -1.19
N ARG A 163 -2.47 40.26 -0.83
CA ARG A 163 -1.09 40.44 -1.32
C ARG A 163 -0.18 39.27 -0.93
N LEU A 164 -0.31 38.74 0.28
CA LEU A 164 0.46 37.58 0.72
C LEU A 164 0.13 36.31 -0.08
N VAL A 165 -1.15 36.09 -0.41
CA VAL A 165 -1.58 34.96 -1.23
C VAL A 165 -1.12 35.15 -2.68
N GLU A 166 -1.34 36.33 -3.26
CA GLU A 166 -0.95 36.69 -4.64
C GLU A 166 0.56 36.65 -4.85
N SER A 167 1.36 37.04 -3.85
CA SER A 167 2.82 36.95 -3.91
C SER A 167 3.36 35.52 -3.97
N GLY A 168 2.51 34.50 -3.73
CA GLY A 168 2.92 33.10 -3.66
C GLY A 168 3.72 32.74 -2.41
N ILE A 169 3.98 33.68 -1.50
CA ILE A 169 4.71 33.44 -0.24
C ILE A 169 4.05 32.32 0.58
N VAL A 170 2.71 32.34 0.68
CA VAL A 170 1.96 31.31 1.41
C VAL A 170 2.21 29.92 0.80
N TYR A 171 2.16 29.82 -0.53
CA TYR A 171 2.42 28.57 -1.24
C TYR A 171 3.87 28.10 -1.11
N HIS A 172 4.83 29.03 -1.18
CA HIS A 172 6.24 28.75 -0.96
C HIS A 172 6.49 28.17 0.44
N TYR A 173 6.02 28.83 1.51
CA TYR A 173 6.19 28.33 2.87
C TYR A 173 5.45 27.03 3.14
N HIS A 174 4.27 26.87 2.54
CA HIS A 174 3.51 25.64 2.60
C HIS A 174 4.32 24.49 2.01
N ASN A 175 4.84 24.63 0.79
CA ASN A 175 5.59 23.58 0.12
C ASN A 175 6.98 23.35 0.75
N ALA A 176 7.64 24.40 1.22
CA ALA A 176 8.95 24.27 1.89
C ALA A 176 8.88 23.47 3.20
N LYS A 177 7.73 23.48 3.89
CA LYS A 177 7.53 22.72 5.14
C LYS A 177 7.02 21.30 4.93
N LEU A 178 6.55 20.97 3.72
CA LEU A 178 6.06 19.65 3.38
C LEU A 178 7.17 18.87 2.69
N VAL A 179 7.73 17.88 3.38
CA VAL A 179 8.57 16.87 2.71
C VAL A 179 7.68 16.15 1.69
N PRO A 180 8.13 15.97 0.44
CA PRO A 180 7.36 15.22 -0.56
C PRO A 180 7.03 13.82 -0.02
N VAL A 181 5.75 13.51 0.03
CA VAL A 181 5.22 12.21 0.44
C VAL A 181 5.80 11.14 -0.47
N GLY A 182 6.31 10.07 0.12
CA GLY A 182 6.89 8.94 -0.62
C GLY A 182 8.42 8.88 -0.61
N HIS A 183 9.11 9.89 -0.09
CA HIS A 183 10.55 9.80 0.19
C HIS A 183 10.86 9.41 1.63
N CYS A 184 9.95 9.69 2.54
CA CYS A 184 10.07 9.16 3.88
C CYS A 184 9.86 7.63 3.86
N CYS A 185 10.77 6.91 4.53
CA CYS A 185 10.73 5.45 4.71
C CYS A 185 10.77 4.65 3.41
N ARG A 186 11.13 5.30 2.30
CA ARG A 186 11.75 4.65 1.15
C ARG A 186 13.15 4.24 1.61
N GLY A 187 13.22 3.24 2.48
CA GLY A 187 14.37 2.35 2.42
C GLY A 187 14.49 2.00 0.95
N GLU A 188 15.69 2.08 0.40
CA GLU A 188 16.00 1.52 -0.90
C GLU A 188 15.78 0.00 -0.83
N SER A 189 14.55 -0.44 -0.63
CA SER A 189 14.11 -1.77 -0.96
C SER A 189 14.01 -1.77 -2.48
N ARG A 190 15.17 -1.72 -3.15
CA ARG A 190 15.42 -2.74 -4.17
C ARG A 190 15.07 -4.03 -3.45
N SER A 191 13.88 -4.52 -3.75
CA SER A 191 13.35 -5.70 -3.11
C SER A 191 14.33 -6.83 -3.45
N GLU A 192 15.24 -7.10 -2.54
CA GLU A 192 16.12 -8.25 -2.64
C GLU A 192 15.20 -9.47 -2.78
N LEU A 193 15.52 -10.33 -3.76
CA LEU A 193 14.77 -11.57 -3.95
C LEU A 193 14.92 -12.37 -2.67
N ASN A 194 13.81 -12.66 -2.01
CA ASN A 194 13.84 -13.51 -0.84
C ASN A 194 13.76 -14.97 -1.28
N PHE A 195 14.38 -15.86 -0.51
CA PHE A 195 14.27 -17.31 -0.73
C PHE A 195 12.81 -17.78 -0.81
N SER A 196 11.91 -17.11 -0.07
CA SER A 196 10.47 -17.34 -0.11
C SER A 196 9.86 -17.20 -1.52
N ASP A 197 10.44 -16.38 -2.39
CA ASP A 197 9.92 -16.15 -3.75
C ASP A 197 10.28 -17.32 -4.70
N MET A 198 11.26 -18.16 -4.34
CA MET A 198 11.68 -19.36 -5.11
C MET A 198 11.17 -20.69 -4.55
N VAL A 199 10.43 -20.67 -3.44
CA VAL A 199 9.94 -21.89 -2.75
C VAL A 199 9.14 -22.81 -3.69
N SER A 200 8.33 -22.25 -4.59
CA SER A 200 7.55 -23.03 -5.57
C SER A 200 8.43 -23.86 -6.51
N VAL A 201 9.63 -23.38 -6.86
CA VAL A 201 10.58 -24.11 -7.71
C VAL A 201 11.12 -25.32 -6.98
N PHE A 202 11.43 -25.17 -5.68
CA PHE A 202 11.87 -26.28 -4.84
C PHE A 202 10.78 -27.35 -4.64
N TYR A 203 9.52 -26.93 -4.47
CA TYR A 203 8.40 -27.88 -4.39
C TYR A 203 8.23 -28.67 -5.69
N LEU A 204 8.31 -28.00 -6.85
CA LEU A 204 8.18 -28.66 -8.14
C LEU A 204 9.33 -29.66 -8.36
N TYR A 205 10.57 -29.28 -8.00
CA TYR A 205 11.72 -30.19 -8.04
C TYR A 205 11.52 -31.41 -7.13
N ALA A 206 11.08 -31.21 -5.89
CA ALA A 206 10.84 -32.30 -4.94
C ALA A 206 9.76 -33.28 -5.44
N ILE A 207 8.67 -32.78 -6.02
CA ILE A 207 7.61 -33.60 -6.61
C ILE A 207 8.16 -34.43 -7.78
N CYS A 208 8.95 -33.82 -8.67
CA CYS A 208 9.57 -34.53 -9.79
C CYS A 208 10.52 -35.64 -9.31
N CYS A 209 11.35 -35.36 -8.29
CA CYS A 209 12.21 -36.37 -7.68
C CYS A 209 11.40 -37.52 -7.08
N LEU A 210 10.32 -37.21 -6.35
CA LEU A 210 9.44 -38.22 -5.76
C LEU A 210 8.78 -39.10 -6.82
N MET A 211 8.27 -38.49 -7.90
CA MET A 211 7.71 -39.24 -9.03
C MET A 211 8.75 -40.14 -9.70
N SER A 212 9.98 -39.66 -9.91
CA SER A 212 11.05 -40.46 -10.48
C SER A 212 11.43 -41.66 -9.60
N ALA A 213 11.49 -41.46 -8.27
CA ALA A 213 11.75 -42.53 -7.32
C ALA A 213 10.63 -43.58 -7.33
N LEU A 214 9.36 -43.15 -7.38
CA LEU A 214 8.22 -44.07 -7.47
C LEU A 214 8.26 -44.92 -8.75
N VAL A 215 8.63 -44.32 -9.88
CA VAL A 215 8.77 -45.03 -11.16
C VAL A 215 9.90 -46.07 -11.07
N ILE A 216 11.05 -45.72 -10.50
CA ILE A 216 12.17 -46.66 -10.32
C ILE A 216 11.76 -47.82 -9.41
N VAL A 217 11.06 -47.55 -8.31
CA VAL A 217 10.56 -48.59 -7.41
C VAL A 217 9.55 -49.49 -8.11
N ALA A 218 8.65 -48.93 -8.93
CA ALA A 218 7.69 -49.71 -9.70
C ALA A 218 8.39 -50.61 -10.72
N GLU A 219 9.37 -50.10 -11.46
CA GLU A 219 10.18 -50.88 -12.41
C GLU A 219 10.94 -52.02 -11.71
N LEU A 220 11.51 -51.79 -10.53
CA LEU A 220 12.19 -52.84 -9.75
C LEU A 220 11.22 -53.95 -9.30
N ILE A 221 10.00 -53.59 -8.90
CA ILE A 221 8.98 -54.57 -8.49
C ILE A 221 8.48 -55.38 -9.69
N ILE A 222 8.30 -54.74 -10.85
CA ILE A 222 7.85 -55.42 -12.07
C ILE A 222 8.98 -56.30 -12.64
N GLY A 223 10.21 -55.80 -12.70
CA GLY A 223 11.38 -56.52 -13.18
C GLY A 223 11.71 -57.76 -12.33
N SER A 224 11.69 -57.64 -11.00
CA SER A 224 11.91 -58.78 -10.10
C SER A 224 10.84 -59.86 -10.20
N ARG A 225 9.59 -59.49 -10.54
CA ARG A 225 8.52 -60.45 -10.83
C ARG A 225 8.70 -61.15 -12.18
N ALA A 226 9.20 -60.44 -13.19
CA ALA A 226 9.45 -61.01 -14.52
C ALA A 226 10.61 -62.02 -14.52
N GLU A 227 11.67 -61.77 -13.75
CA GLU A 227 12.78 -62.72 -13.59
C GLU A 227 12.36 -64.02 -12.87
N CYS A 228 11.41 -63.95 -11.93
CA CYS A 228 10.88 -65.14 -11.26
C CYS A 228 10.03 -66.05 -12.19
N THR A 229 9.48 -65.51 -13.29
CA THR A 229 8.65 -66.28 -14.23
C THR A 229 9.42 -66.93 -15.38
N SER A 230 10.70 -66.59 -15.61
CA SER A 230 11.54 -67.18 -16.66
C SER A 230 12.33 -68.44 -16.22
N CYS A 231 12.14 -68.93 -14.99
CA CYS A 231 12.83 -70.11 -14.44
C CYS A 231 11.95 -71.37 -14.31
N THR A 232 10.80 -71.43 -14.97
CA THR A 232 9.97 -72.63 -15.10
C THR A 232 9.70 -72.92 -16.56
#